data_AF-A0A101J3Q6-F1
#
_entry.id   AF-A0A101J3Q6-F1
#
_cell.length_a   1.000
_cell.length_b   1.000
_cell.length_c   1.000
_cell.angle_alpha   90.00
_cell.angle_beta   90.00
_cell.angle_gamma   90.00
#
_symmetry.space_group_name_H-M   'P 1'
#
loop_
_entity.id
_entity.type
_entity.pdbx_description
1 polymer ?
#
loop_
_entity_poly.entity_id
_entity_poly.type
_entity_poly.pdbx_seq_one_letter_code
_entity_poly.pdbx_strand_id
1 'polypeptide(L)' 'SGEGAGNYATVASVIQTAVKNGQNPFEVLRVIATLSQA' A
#
# COMPACT_ATOMS: atom_id res chain seq x y z
N SER A 1 11.90 4.21 17.11
CA SER A 1 11.69 3.08 16.17
C SER A 1 10.20 2.77 16.02
N GLY A 2 9.40 3.70 15.49
CA GLY A 2 7.93 3.57 15.43
C GLY A 2 7.32 3.88 14.05
N GLU A 3 8.06 4.59 13.20
CA GLU A 3 7.59 5.04 11.89
C GLU A 3 7.38 3.87 10.89
N GLY A 4 8.21 2.82 10.97
CA GLY A 4 8.08 1.65 10.10
C GLY A 4 6.75 0.92 10.29
N ALA A 5 6.33 0.68 11.53
CA ALA A 5 5.09 -0.05 11.83
C ALA A 5 3.84 0.72 11.37
N GLY A 6 3.82 2.05 11.49
CA GLY A 6 2.74 2.90 10.97
C GLY A 6 2.64 2.87 9.45
N ASN A 7 3.79 2.83 8.76
CA ASN A 7 3.84 2.75 7.31
C ASN A 7 3.32 1.41 6.80
N TYR A 8 3.69 0.28 7.43
CA TYR A 8 3.19 -1.03 7.02
C TYR A 8 1.68 -1.21 7.26
N ALA A 9 1.14 -0.67 8.35
CA ALA A 9 -0.31 -0.69 8.61
C ALA A 9 -1.10 0.08 7.55
N THR A 10 -0.57 1.23 7.11
CA THR A 10 -1.17 2.05 6.05
C THR A 10 -1.13 1.34 4.70
N VAL A 11 0.01 0.74 4.33
CA VAL A 11 0.13 -0.04 3.09
C VAL A 11 -0.84 -1.21 3.07
N ALA A 12 -0.98 -1.93 4.19
CA ALA A 12 -1.93 -3.03 4.31
C ALA A 12 -3.39 -2.57 4.12
N SER A 13 -3.76 -1.42 4.69
CA SER A 13 -5.10 -0.82 4.53
C SER A 13 -5.41 -0.48 3.07
N VAL A 14 -4.45 0.12 2.36
CA VAL A 14 -4.62 0.49 0.94
C VAL A 14 -4.79 -0.77 0.08
N ILE A 15 -3.97 -1.80 0.28
CA ILE A 15 -4.06 -3.07 -0.45
C ILE A 15 -5.41 -3.75 -0.18
N GLN A 16 -5.85 -3.81 1.08
CA GLN A 16 -7.14 -4.42 1.42
C GLN A 16 -8.31 -3.69 0.76
N THR A 17 -8.28 -2.35 0.73
CA THR A 17 -9.29 -1.55 0.07
C THR A 17 -9.31 -1.80 -1.43
N ALA A 18 -8.13 -1.88 -2.05
CA ALA A 18 -8.00 -2.18 -3.47
C ALA A 18 -8.57 -3.57 -3.82
N VAL A 19 -8.28 -4.59 -3.01
CA VAL A 19 -8.83 -5.94 -3.19
C VAL A 19 -10.36 -5.92 -3.07
N LYS A 20 -10.93 -5.20 -2.09
CA LYS A 20 -12.39 -5.06 -1.95
C LYS A 20 -13.03 -4.39 -3.17
N ASN A 21 -12.30 -3.50 -3.84
CA ASN A 21 -12.76 -2.80 -5.03
C ASN A 21 -12.48 -3.58 -6.33
N GLY A 22 -11.99 -4.82 -6.25
CA GLY A 22 -11.67 -5.65 -7.42
C GLY A 22 -10.39 -5.22 -8.16
N GLN A 23 -9.57 -4.37 -7.56
CA GLN A 23 -8.29 -3.95 -8.14
C GLN A 23 -7.21 -4.99 -7.90
N ASN A 24 -6.23 -5.07 -8.80
CA ASN A 24 -5.10 -5.97 -8.65
C ASN A 24 -4.14 -5.44 -7.54
N PRO A 25 -3.94 -6.17 -6.44
CA PRO A 25 -3.08 -5.73 -5.33
C PRO A 25 -1.61 -5.55 -5.74
N PHE A 26 -1.12 -6.24 -6.77
CA PHE A 26 0.24 -6.07 -7.26
C PHE A 26 0.45 -4.74 -7.99
N GLU A 27 -0.52 -4.29 -8.77
CA GLU A 27 -0.45 -2.97 -9.42
C GLU A 27 -0.55 -1.84 -8.39
N VAL A 28 -1.39 -2.02 -7.36
CA VAL A 28 -1.50 -1.07 -6.24
C VAL A 28 -0.18 -0.98 -5.47
N LEU A 29 0.48 -2.10 -5.20
CA LEU A 29 1.79 -2.12 -4.55
C LEU A 29 2.85 -1.41 -5.41
N ARG A 30 2.83 -1.62 -6.74
CA ARG A 30 3.73 -0.91 -7.67
C ARG A 30 3.52 0.60 -7.59
N VAL A 31 2.27 1.07 -7.60
CA VAL A 31 1.96 2.52 -7.51
C VAL A 31 2.47 3.10 -6.18
N ILE A 32 2.24 2.41 -5.05
CA ILE A 32 2.75 2.83 -3.74
C ILE A 32 4.28 2.94 -3.75
N ALA A 33 4.97 1.95 -4.33
CA ALA A 33 6.42 1.95 -4.43
C ALA A 33 6.94 3.11 -5.30
N THR A 34 6.27 3.42 -6.43
CA THR A 34 6.61 4.56 -7.29
C THR A 34 6.39 5.89 -6.58
N LEU A 35 5.27 6.06 -5.87
CA LEU A 35 4.96 7.29 -5.11
C LEU A 35 5.93 7.51 -3.95
N SER A 36 6.47 6.44 -3.36
CA SER A 36 7.45 6.53 -2.27
C SER A 36 8.86 6.91 -2.75
N GLN A 37 9.11 6.90 -4.06
CA GLN A 37 10.40 7.24 -4.68
C GLN A 37 10.42 8.66 -5.29
N ALA A 38 9.26 9.30 -5.43
CA ALA A 38 9.10 10.65 -5.96
C ALA A 38 9.16 11.71 -4.86
#